data_AF-A0A257JC19-F1
#
_entry.id   AF-A0A257JC19-F1
#
_cell.length_a   1.000
_cell.length_b   1.000
_cell.length_c   1.000
_cell.angle_alpha   90.00
_cell.angle_beta   90.00
_cell.angle_gamma   90.00
#
_symmetry.space_group_name_H-M   'P 1'
#
loop_
_entity.id
_entity.type
_entity.pdbx_description
1 polymer ?
#
loop_
_entity_poly.entity_id
_entity_poly.type
_entity_poly.pdbx_seq_one_letter_code
_entity_poly.pdbx_strand_id
1 'polypeptide(L)'
;LAVASAVWLLLPYANEQLQLLMVIFFCATISGQVISTAESIDNISFGVVAIFGSTAVFFLQSDSIYAISVAAFLVAFGGLMIGVALVLKFAVRSAIKSKMKAEDISAELATALEKAERAYDERTTFIAAASHDLRQPIQAAMLFFQQLLLQPKESVRIRAEQGMRNAFQEANALLDRMLEHLRLESGTMQASLAAVELAPLIKTLVAEH
;
A
#
# COMPACT_ATOMS: atom_id res chain seq x y z
N LEU A 1 -28.91 9.54 -31.15
CA LEU A 1 -29.95 10.29 -31.89
C LEU A 1 -29.96 9.95 -33.39
N ALA A 2 -28.84 10.09 -34.12
CA ALA A 2 -28.77 9.75 -35.55
C ALA A 2 -29.28 8.32 -35.91
N VAL A 3 -28.99 7.33 -35.04
CA VAL A 3 -29.44 5.95 -35.24
C VAL A 3 -30.95 5.78 -34.97
N ALA A 4 -31.50 6.47 -33.98
CA ALA A 4 -32.94 6.43 -33.68
C ALA A 4 -33.77 7.14 -34.77
N SER A 5 -33.24 8.18 -35.41
CA SER A 5 -33.89 8.79 -36.57
C SER A 5 -33.83 7.89 -37.82
N ALA A 6 -32.82 7.02 -37.93
CA ALA A 6 -32.72 6.08 -39.06
C ALA A 6 -33.86 5.04 -39.06
N VAL A 7 -34.40 4.70 -37.89
CA VAL A 7 -35.58 3.83 -37.72
C VAL A 7 -36.76 4.38 -38.52
N TRP A 8 -37.09 5.66 -38.34
CA TRP A 8 -38.23 6.33 -38.98
C TRP A 8 -38.00 6.64 -40.45
N LEU A 9 -36.75 6.74 -40.89
CA LEU A 9 -36.41 7.10 -42.27
C LEU A 9 -36.30 5.88 -43.18
N LEU A 10 -35.83 4.73 -42.65
CA LEU A 10 -35.54 3.53 -43.45
C LEU A 10 -36.62 2.45 -43.34
N LEU A 11 -37.21 2.23 -42.15
CA LEU A 11 -38.18 1.14 -41.95
C LEU A 11 -39.49 1.29 -42.74
N PRO A 12 -40.10 2.48 -42.94
CA PRO A 12 -41.36 2.60 -43.67
C PRO A 12 -41.29 2.12 -45.13
N TYR A 13 -40.12 2.20 -45.75
CA TYR A 13 -39.90 1.84 -47.16
C TYR A 13 -39.39 0.41 -47.33
N ALA A 14 -39.19 -0.33 -46.23
CA ALA A 14 -38.65 -1.67 -46.22
C ALA A 14 -39.75 -2.74 -46.14
N ASN A 15 -39.59 -3.83 -46.88
CA ASN A 15 -40.43 -5.03 -46.73
C ASN A 15 -40.26 -5.64 -45.33
N GLU A 16 -41.27 -6.36 -44.83
CA GLU A 16 -41.26 -6.92 -43.46
C GLU A 16 -40.00 -7.76 -43.13
N GLN A 17 -39.51 -8.54 -44.09
CA GLN A 17 -38.28 -9.33 -43.93
C GLN A 17 -37.04 -8.45 -43.67
N LEU A 18 -36.96 -7.31 -44.35
CA LEU A 18 -35.85 -6.37 -44.20
C LEU A 18 -35.95 -5.59 -42.88
N GLN A 19 -37.17 -5.27 -42.43
CA GLN A 19 -37.38 -4.65 -41.11
C GLN A 19 -36.92 -5.55 -39.97
N LEU A 20 -37.27 -6.84 -40.00
CA LEU A 20 -36.82 -7.83 -39.00
C LEU A 20 -35.30 -8.00 -39.01
N LEU A 21 -34.67 -8.00 -40.19
CA LEU A 21 -33.21 -8.05 -40.30
C LEU A 21 -32.55 -6.82 -39.66
N MET A 22 -33.11 -5.61 -39.86
CA MET A 22 -32.59 -4.39 -39.22
C MET A 22 -32.70 -4.45 -37.70
N VAL A 23 -33.77 -5.02 -37.15
CA VAL A 23 -33.91 -5.24 -35.69
C VAL A 23 -32.76 -6.09 -35.16
N ILE A 24 -32.41 -7.18 -35.86
CA ILE A 24 -31.28 -8.04 -35.46
C ILE A 24 -29.96 -7.25 -35.46
N PHE A 25 -29.72 -6.43 -36.51
CA PHE A 25 -28.53 -5.58 -36.57
C PHE A 25 -28.51 -4.51 -35.46
N PHE A 26 -29.64 -3.90 -35.11
CA PHE A 26 -29.73 -2.97 -33.99
C PHE A 26 -29.44 -3.68 -32.66
N CYS A 27 -29.96 -4.89 -32.45
CA CYS A 27 -29.64 -5.67 -31.26
C CYS A 27 -28.15 -6.01 -31.17
N ALA A 28 -27.52 -6.41 -32.28
CA ALA A 28 -26.09 -6.76 -32.33
C ALA A 28 -25.17 -5.54 -32.12
N THR A 29 -25.53 -4.38 -32.69
CA THR A 29 -24.74 -3.15 -32.53
C THR A 29 -24.84 -2.60 -31.11
N ILE A 30 -26.03 -2.62 -30.52
CA ILE A 30 -26.24 -2.18 -29.14
C ILE A 30 -25.54 -3.12 -28.15
N SER A 31 -25.60 -4.44 -28.35
CA SER A 31 -24.88 -5.37 -27.49
C SER A 31 -23.37 -5.14 -27.53
N GLY A 32 -22.79 -4.96 -28.73
CA GLY A 32 -21.39 -4.60 -28.91
C GLY A 32 -21.02 -3.27 -28.24
N GLN A 33 -21.89 -2.26 -28.32
CA GLN A 33 -21.68 -0.95 -27.71
C GLN A 33 -21.66 -1.01 -26.17
N VAL A 34 -22.58 -1.78 -25.57
CA VAL A 34 -22.65 -1.94 -24.10
C VAL A 34 -21.40 -2.65 -23.56
N ILE A 35 -20.88 -3.64 -24.29
CA ILE A 35 -19.68 -4.39 -23.86
C ILE A 35 -18.40 -3.56 -24.00
N SER A 36 -18.29 -2.77 -25.08
CA SER A 36 -17.08 -2.03 -25.40
C SER A 36 -16.91 -0.71 -24.62
N THR A 37 -17.99 -0.15 -24.09
CA THR A 37 -17.96 1.19 -23.47
C THR A 37 -18.30 1.13 -21.98
N ALA A 38 -17.30 1.10 -21.11
CA ALA A 38 -17.52 1.05 -19.66
C ALA A 38 -17.79 2.43 -19.01
N GLU A 39 -17.50 3.53 -19.73
CA GLU A 39 -17.34 4.85 -19.09
C GLU A 39 -18.58 5.75 -19.06
N SER A 40 -19.57 5.57 -19.95
CA SER A 40 -20.71 6.51 -20.03
C SER A 40 -22.07 5.79 -20.07
N ILE A 41 -22.53 5.35 -18.90
CA ILE A 41 -23.86 4.75 -18.73
C ILE A 41 -24.98 5.65 -19.19
N ASP A 42 -24.88 6.95 -18.96
CA ASP A 42 -25.96 7.87 -19.29
C ASP A 42 -26.15 7.95 -20.82
N ASN A 43 -25.07 7.78 -21.58
CA ASN A 43 -25.12 7.70 -23.04
C ASN A 43 -25.65 6.34 -23.52
N ILE A 44 -25.31 5.25 -22.81
CA ILE A 44 -25.74 3.89 -23.15
C ILE A 44 -27.22 3.70 -22.88
N SER A 45 -27.70 4.02 -21.67
CA SER A 45 -29.10 3.87 -21.29
C SER A 45 -30.00 4.73 -22.19
N PHE A 46 -29.60 5.98 -22.47
CA PHE A 46 -30.29 6.83 -23.42
C PHE A 46 -30.30 6.25 -24.84
N GLY A 47 -29.18 5.69 -25.31
CA GLY A 47 -29.09 5.04 -26.62
C GLY A 47 -30.00 3.81 -26.75
N VAL A 48 -29.98 2.92 -25.77
CA VAL A 48 -30.82 1.72 -25.72
C VAL A 48 -32.31 2.10 -25.72
N VAL A 49 -32.70 3.03 -24.85
CA VAL A 49 -34.09 3.49 -24.74
C VAL A 49 -34.53 4.20 -26.01
N ALA A 50 -33.68 5.07 -26.59
CA ALA A 50 -34.03 5.80 -27.80
C ALA A 50 -34.19 4.87 -29.01
N ILE A 51 -33.31 3.89 -29.20
CA ILE A 51 -33.33 3.01 -30.38
C ILE A 51 -34.40 1.92 -30.24
N PHE A 52 -34.45 1.19 -29.12
CA PHE A 52 -35.45 0.14 -28.96
C PHE A 52 -36.84 0.70 -28.66
N GLY A 53 -36.95 1.81 -27.93
CA GLY A 53 -38.22 2.49 -27.71
C GLY A 53 -38.82 3.01 -29.02
N SER A 54 -38.01 3.68 -29.87
CA SER A 54 -38.50 4.15 -31.17
C SER A 54 -38.88 3.00 -32.11
N THR A 55 -38.09 1.93 -32.14
CA THR A 55 -38.38 0.75 -32.98
C THR A 55 -39.62 0.00 -32.49
N ALA A 56 -39.83 -0.10 -31.18
CA ALA A 56 -41.03 -0.70 -30.61
C ALA A 56 -42.29 0.12 -30.94
N VAL A 57 -42.22 1.46 -30.82
CA VAL A 57 -43.32 2.35 -31.20
C VAL A 57 -43.63 2.26 -32.69
N PHE A 58 -42.61 2.17 -33.54
CA PHE A 58 -42.78 2.00 -34.99
C PHE A 58 -43.55 0.70 -35.32
N PHE A 59 -43.16 -0.42 -34.71
CA PHE A 59 -43.84 -1.71 -34.93
C PHE A 59 -45.26 -1.75 -34.33
N LEU A 60 -45.53 -1.04 -33.24
CA LEU A 60 -46.88 -0.94 -32.69
C LEU A 60 -47.85 -0.13 -33.58
N GLN A 61 -47.31 0.72 -34.46
CA GLN A 61 -48.09 1.50 -35.44
C GLN A 61 -48.18 0.83 -36.81
N SER A 62 -47.45 -0.27 -37.04
CA SER A 62 -47.51 -1.01 -38.31
C SER A 62 -48.58 -2.11 -38.26
N ASP A 63 -49.26 -2.34 -39.37
CA ASP A 63 -50.28 -3.42 -39.53
C ASP A 63 -49.66 -4.84 -39.60
N SER A 64 -48.45 -5.01 -39.06
CA SER A 64 -47.73 -6.29 -39.14
C SER A 64 -48.26 -7.29 -38.11
N ILE A 65 -48.37 -8.56 -38.51
CA ILE A 65 -48.74 -9.67 -37.64
C ILE A 65 -47.77 -9.83 -36.45
N TYR A 66 -46.52 -9.39 -36.60
CA TYR A 66 -45.46 -9.55 -35.59
C TYR A 66 -45.31 -8.35 -34.63
N ALA A 67 -46.10 -7.30 -34.78
CA ALA A 67 -45.97 -6.02 -34.06
C ALA A 67 -45.78 -6.18 -32.55
N ILE A 68 -46.70 -6.90 -31.89
CA ILE A 68 -46.71 -7.07 -30.43
C ILE A 68 -45.50 -7.91 -29.97
N SER A 69 -45.19 -8.99 -30.68
CA SER A 69 -44.08 -9.89 -30.34
C SER A 69 -42.72 -9.19 -30.44
N VAL A 70 -42.51 -8.39 -31.50
CA VAL A 70 -41.27 -7.63 -31.71
C VAL A 70 -41.16 -6.51 -30.67
N ALA A 71 -42.24 -5.77 -30.40
CA ALA A 71 -42.24 -4.73 -29.38
C ALA A 71 -41.93 -5.28 -27.98
N ALA A 72 -42.55 -6.40 -27.59
CA ALA A 72 -42.28 -7.07 -26.32
C ALA A 72 -40.82 -7.55 -26.22
N PHE A 73 -40.28 -8.12 -27.29
CA PHE A 73 -38.88 -8.53 -27.36
C PHE A 73 -37.92 -7.35 -27.20
N LEU A 74 -38.16 -6.23 -27.88
CA LEU A 74 -37.33 -5.03 -27.81
C LEU A 74 -37.30 -4.41 -26.41
N VAL A 75 -38.44 -4.36 -25.72
CA VAL A 75 -38.52 -3.86 -24.34
C VAL A 75 -37.77 -4.79 -23.39
N ALA A 76 -37.98 -6.10 -23.49
CA ALA A 76 -37.29 -7.08 -22.65
C ALA A 76 -35.77 -7.07 -22.89
N PHE A 77 -35.34 -7.03 -24.15
CA PHE A 77 -33.94 -6.97 -24.53
C PHE A 77 -33.29 -5.66 -24.10
N GLY A 78 -33.97 -4.52 -24.28
CA GLY A 78 -33.49 -3.23 -23.80
C GLY A 78 -33.32 -3.18 -22.28
N GLY A 79 -34.28 -3.70 -21.52
CA GLY A 79 -34.18 -3.83 -20.06
C GLY A 79 -33.00 -4.70 -19.63
N LEU A 80 -32.81 -5.86 -20.28
CA LEU A 80 -31.66 -6.73 -20.05
C LEU A 80 -30.34 -6.00 -20.32
N MET A 81 -30.23 -5.27 -21.43
CA MET A 81 -29.02 -4.53 -21.81
C MET A 81 -28.69 -3.43 -20.79
N ILE A 82 -29.69 -2.73 -20.27
CA ILE A 82 -29.50 -1.75 -19.20
C ILE A 82 -28.99 -2.45 -17.92
N GLY A 83 -29.59 -3.59 -17.54
CA GLY A 83 -29.13 -4.39 -16.41
C GLY A 83 -27.66 -4.81 -16.54
N VAL A 84 -27.28 -5.36 -17.71
CA VAL A 84 -25.89 -5.75 -18.02
C VAL A 84 -24.94 -4.54 -17.93
N ALA A 85 -25.32 -3.39 -18.47
CA ALA A 85 -24.52 -2.17 -18.40
C ALA A 85 -24.27 -1.72 -16.94
N LEU A 86 -25.28 -1.82 -16.07
CA LEU A 86 -25.16 -1.48 -14.65
C LEU A 86 -24.22 -2.43 -13.91
N VAL A 87 -24.32 -3.74 -14.16
CA VAL A 87 -23.43 -4.75 -13.55
C VAL A 87 -21.98 -4.55 -14.00
N LEU A 88 -21.75 -4.36 -15.31
CA LEU A 88 -20.41 -4.10 -15.85
C LEU A 88 -19.77 -2.86 -15.22
N LYS A 89 -20.51 -1.76 -15.08
CA LYS A 89 -19.99 -0.55 -14.41
C LYS A 89 -19.60 -0.80 -12.97
N PHE A 90 -20.46 -1.47 -12.21
CA PHE A 90 -20.18 -1.77 -10.81
C PHE A 90 -18.92 -2.63 -10.69
N ALA A 91 -18.81 -3.69 -11.50
CA ALA A 91 -17.66 -4.58 -11.53
C ALA A 91 -16.37 -3.83 -11.88
N VAL A 92 -16.35 -3.03 -12.95
CA VAL A 92 -15.18 -2.25 -13.39
C VAL A 92 -14.76 -1.24 -12.33
N ARG A 93 -15.69 -0.46 -11.77
CA ARG A 93 -15.37 0.51 -10.71
C ARG A 93 -14.85 -0.15 -9.45
N SER A 94 -15.43 -1.28 -9.06
CA SER A 94 -14.97 -2.05 -7.92
C SER A 94 -13.56 -2.60 -8.16
N ALA A 95 -13.28 -3.10 -9.36
CA ALA A 95 -11.96 -3.60 -9.75
C ALA A 95 -10.91 -2.48 -9.72
N ILE A 96 -11.20 -1.31 -10.30
CA ILE A 96 -10.28 -0.16 -10.28
C ILE A 96 -10.02 0.29 -8.84
N LYS A 97 -11.06 0.46 -8.03
CA LYS A 97 -10.90 0.87 -6.61
C LYS A 97 -10.11 -0.16 -5.81
N SER A 98 -10.33 -1.46 -6.05
CA SER A 98 -9.57 -2.53 -5.41
C SER A 98 -8.10 -2.49 -5.83
N LYS A 99 -7.82 -2.25 -7.10
CA LYS A 99 -6.46 -2.14 -7.62
C LYS A 99 -5.72 -0.95 -6.99
N MET A 100 -6.34 0.23 -6.98
CA MET A 100 -5.75 1.43 -6.36
C MET A 100 -5.43 1.20 -4.88
N LYS A 101 -6.37 0.63 -4.11
CA LYS A 101 -6.12 0.30 -2.71
C LYS A 101 -4.96 -0.68 -2.53
N ALA A 102 -4.85 -1.68 -3.41
CA ALA A 102 -3.75 -2.63 -3.36
C ALA A 102 -2.40 -1.95 -3.66
N GLU A 103 -2.38 -1.03 -4.62
CA GLU A 103 -1.20 -0.21 -4.96
C GLU A 103 -0.80 0.70 -3.78
N ASP A 104 -1.77 1.37 -3.13
CA ASP A 104 -1.53 2.22 -1.96
C ASP A 104 -0.94 1.41 -0.78
N ILE A 105 -1.56 0.27 -0.44
CA ILE A 105 -1.07 -0.62 0.63
C ILE A 105 0.32 -1.16 0.30
N SER A 106 0.57 -1.51 -0.96
CA SER A 106 1.88 -1.99 -1.40
C SER A 106 2.96 -0.91 -1.24
N ALA A 107 2.64 0.35 -1.53
CA ALA A 107 3.57 1.46 -1.37
C ALA A 107 3.86 1.76 0.10
N GLU A 108 2.84 1.71 0.96
CA GLU A 108 2.99 1.85 2.40
C GLU A 108 3.85 0.72 2.98
N LEU A 109 3.61 -0.53 2.57
CA LEU A 109 4.39 -1.69 2.98
C LEU A 109 5.85 -1.57 2.56
N ALA A 110 6.12 -1.16 1.32
CA ALA A 110 7.48 -0.94 0.84
C ALA A 110 8.23 0.10 1.68
N THR A 111 7.56 1.21 2.01
CA THR A 111 8.13 2.27 2.85
C THR A 111 8.38 1.78 4.28
N ALA A 112 7.46 1.00 4.85
CA ALA A 112 7.63 0.42 6.19
C ALA A 112 8.78 -0.59 6.24
N LEU A 113 8.93 -1.39 5.19
CA LEU A 113 10.00 -2.38 5.05
C LEU A 113 11.37 -1.68 4.93
N GLU A 114 11.49 -0.65 4.10
CA GLU A 114 12.72 0.15 3.98
C GLU A 114 13.14 0.78 5.32
N LYS A 115 12.18 1.29 6.10
CA LYS A 115 12.45 1.81 7.45
C LYS A 115 12.91 0.71 8.41
N ALA A 116 12.28 -0.45 8.36
CA ALA A 116 12.65 -1.60 9.20
C ALA A 116 14.04 -2.13 8.85
N GLU A 117 14.38 -2.22 7.56
CA GLU A 117 15.71 -2.62 7.09
C GLU A 117 16.78 -1.63 7.54
N ARG A 118 16.56 -0.32 7.38
CA ARG A 118 17.51 0.70 7.88
C ARG A 118 17.74 0.58 9.39
N ALA A 119 16.67 0.46 10.17
CA ALA A 119 16.79 0.28 11.62
C ALA A 119 17.53 -1.02 11.99
N TYR A 120 17.31 -2.09 11.22
CA TYR A 120 18.01 -3.36 11.40
C TYR A 120 19.51 -3.25 11.07
N ASP A 121 19.88 -2.57 9.99
CA ASP A 121 21.26 -2.36 9.57
C ASP A 121 22.00 -1.46 10.57
N GLU A 122 21.37 -0.40 11.06
CA GLU A 122 21.90 0.47 12.12
C GLU A 122 22.15 -0.33 13.39
N ARG A 123 21.18 -1.14 13.83
CA ARG A 123 21.31 -2.00 15.01
C ARG A 123 22.44 -3.01 14.87
N THR A 124 22.54 -3.65 13.70
CA THR A 124 23.60 -4.63 13.42
C THR A 124 24.97 -3.98 13.44
N THR A 125 25.11 -2.81 12.81
CA THR A 125 26.34 -2.02 12.80
C THR A 125 26.73 -1.59 14.22
N PHE A 126 25.76 -1.10 15.01
CA PHE A 126 25.97 -0.72 16.41
C PHE A 126 26.48 -1.89 17.25
N ILE A 127 25.83 -3.06 17.16
CA ILE A 127 26.26 -4.26 17.91
C ILE A 127 27.65 -4.74 17.46
N ALA A 128 27.95 -4.68 16.16
CA ALA A 128 29.25 -5.06 15.63
C ALA A 128 30.37 -4.13 16.14
N ALA A 129 30.15 -2.81 16.10
CA ALA A 129 31.08 -1.82 16.63
C ALA A 129 31.28 -2.00 18.15
N ALA A 130 30.19 -2.12 18.89
CA ALA A 130 30.24 -2.39 20.33
C ALA A 130 31.00 -3.68 20.68
N SER A 131 30.81 -4.76 19.91
CA SER A 131 31.52 -6.03 20.12
C SER A 131 33.03 -5.89 19.88
N HIS A 132 33.42 -5.08 18.90
CA HIS A 132 34.82 -4.74 18.65
C HIS A 132 35.41 -3.95 19.83
N ASP A 133 34.70 -2.92 20.28
CA ASP A 133 35.17 -2.03 21.34
C ASP A 133 35.24 -2.76 22.68
N LEU A 134 34.36 -3.74 22.94
CA LEU A 134 34.42 -4.59 24.13
C LEU A 134 35.59 -5.59 24.09
N ARG A 135 36.00 -6.02 22.89
CA ARG A 135 37.14 -6.95 22.73
C ARG A 135 38.45 -6.31 23.17
N GLN A 136 38.64 -5.03 22.94
CA GLN A 136 39.87 -4.30 23.29
C GLN A 136 40.23 -4.36 24.79
N PRO A 137 39.35 -3.95 25.72
CA PRO A 137 39.64 -4.03 27.15
C PRO A 137 39.74 -5.48 27.63
N ILE A 138 38.97 -6.42 27.07
CA ILE A 138 39.11 -7.85 27.41
C ILE A 138 40.49 -8.39 27.00
N GLN A 139 40.98 -8.03 25.81
CA GLN A 139 42.32 -8.40 25.36
C GLN A 139 43.40 -7.76 26.24
N ALA A 140 43.26 -6.49 26.61
CA ALA A 140 44.17 -5.82 27.53
C ALA A 140 44.19 -6.50 28.92
N ALA A 141 43.02 -6.82 29.47
CA ALA A 141 42.90 -7.56 30.73
C ALA A 141 43.60 -8.93 30.66
N MET A 142 43.46 -9.64 29.54
CA MET A 142 44.13 -10.93 29.32
C MET A 142 45.67 -10.77 29.26
N LEU A 143 46.20 -9.73 28.62
CA LEU A 143 47.63 -9.44 28.58
C LEU A 143 48.19 -9.11 29.97
N PHE A 144 47.50 -8.27 30.74
CA PHE A 144 47.88 -7.93 32.11
C PHE A 144 47.81 -9.15 33.04
N PHE A 145 46.79 -10.01 32.87
CA PHE A 145 46.70 -11.26 33.60
C PHE A 145 47.88 -12.20 33.32
N GLN A 146 48.29 -12.34 32.05
CA GLN A 146 49.48 -13.12 31.69
C GLN A 146 50.76 -12.52 32.29
N GLN A 147 50.92 -11.20 32.28
CA GLN A 147 52.05 -10.53 32.95
C GLN A 147 52.07 -10.80 34.45
N LEU A 148 50.91 -10.80 35.10
CA LEU A 148 50.77 -11.10 36.53
C LEU A 148 51.23 -12.52 36.87
N LEU A 149 50.93 -13.50 36.00
CA LEU A 149 51.32 -14.90 36.18
C LEU A 149 52.82 -15.15 35.94
N LEU A 150 53.42 -14.45 34.98
CA LEU A 150 54.78 -14.74 34.50
C LEU A 150 55.88 -13.90 35.16
N GLN A 151 55.54 -12.83 35.90
CA GLN A 151 56.52 -11.89 36.44
C GLN A 151 56.86 -12.14 37.92
N PRO A 152 58.14 -12.44 38.26
CA PRO A 152 58.55 -12.66 39.64
C PRO A 152 58.76 -11.36 40.43
N LYS A 153 58.88 -10.20 39.77
CA LYS A 153 59.07 -8.91 40.44
C LYS A 153 57.75 -8.34 40.93
N GLU A 154 57.64 -8.11 42.24
CA GLU A 154 56.43 -7.62 42.90
C GLU A 154 55.94 -6.27 42.35
N SER A 155 56.85 -5.33 42.08
CA SER A 155 56.49 -4.03 41.46
C SER A 155 55.90 -4.15 40.05
N VAL A 156 56.23 -5.21 39.32
CA VAL A 156 55.65 -5.50 38.00
C VAL A 156 54.29 -6.18 38.14
N ARG A 157 54.15 -7.10 39.11
CA ARG A 157 52.85 -7.71 39.45
C ARG A 157 51.81 -6.68 39.89
N ILE A 158 52.17 -5.73 40.75
CA ILE A 158 51.26 -4.67 41.20
C ILE A 158 50.78 -3.83 40.02
N ARG A 159 51.67 -3.45 39.10
CA ARG A 159 51.29 -2.72 37.88
C ARG A 159 50.39 -3.55 36.95
N ALA A 160 50.66 -4.84 36.81
CA ALA A 160 49.83 -5.75 36.02
C ALA A 160 48.43 -5.93 36.64
N GLU A 161 48.33 -6.06 37.97
CA GLU A 161 47.04 -6.08 38.67
C GLU A 161 46.26 -4.79 38.44
N GLN A 162 46.91 -3.63 38.57
CA GLN A 162 46.29 -2.33 38.32
C GLN A 162 45.79 -2.21 36.87
N GLY A 163 46.61 -2.61 35.89
CA GLY A 163 46.24 -2.60 34.47
C GLY A 163 45.06 -3.50 34.17
N MET A 164 45.02 -4.70 34.76
CA MET A 164 43.89 -5.62 34.65
C MET A 164 42.60 -5.02 35.23
N ARG A 165 42.68 -4.41 36.42
CA ARG A 165 41.52 -3.73 37.06
C ARG A 165 41.00 -2.58 36.20
N ASN A 166 41.88 -1.75 35.67
CA ASN A 166 41.51 -0.65 34.79
C ASN A 166 40.83 -1.14 33.52
N ALA A 167 41.37 -2.18 32.87
CA ALA A 167 40.76 -2.77 31.68
C ALA A 167 39.35 -3.32 31.94
N PHE A 168 39.11 -3.96 33.10
CA PHE A 168 37.76 -4.38 33.47
C PHE A 168 36.82 -3.21 33.79
N GLN A 169 37.31 -2.13 34.41
CA GLN A 169 36.53 -0.92 34.63
C GLN A 169 36.11 -0.26 33.32
N GLU A 170 37.02 -0.18 32.34
CA GLU A 170 36.73 0.32 30.99
C GLU A 170 35.68 -0.55 30.28
N ALA A 171 35.79 -1.87 30.36
CA ALA A 171 34.79 -2.79 29.79
C ALA A 171 33.40 -2.59 30.41
N ASN A 172 33.31 -2.45 31.74
CA ASN A 172 32.05 -2.18 32.42
C ASN A 172 31.46 -0.82 32.03
N ALA A 173 32.28 0.23 32.00
CA ALA A 173 31.83 1.56 31.58
C ALA A 173 31.30 1.57 30.14
N LEU A 174 31.91 0.78 29.23
CA LEU A 174 31.41 0.61 27.87
C LEU A 174 30.05 -0.11 27.85
N LEU A 175 29.91 -1.21 28.61
CA LEU A 175 28.65 -1.95 28.73
C LEU A 175 27.52 -1.08 29.30
N ASP A 176 27.81 -0.27 30.32
CA ASP A 176 26.84 0.64 30.92
C ASP A 176 26.33 1.68 29.90
N ARG A 177 27.24 2.29 29.13
CA ARG A 177 26.88 3.21 28.04
C ARG A 177 26.05 2.55 26.95
N MET A 178 26.37 1.31 26.59
CA MET A 178 25.57 0.55 25.62
C MET A 178 24.15 0.27 26.15
N LEU A 179 24.02 -0.16 27.40
CA LEU A 179 22.73 -0.43 28.02
C LEU A 179 21.89 0.84 28.14
N GLU A 180 22.52 1.98 28.43
CA GLU A 180 21.87 3.29 28.41
C GLU A 180 21.36 3.65 27.01
N HIS A 181 22.16 3.43 25.96
CA HIS A 181 21.71 3.62 24.58
C HIS A 181 20.51 2.75 24.21
N LEU A 182 20.50 1.47 24.59
CA LEU A 182 19.37 0.55 24.36
C LEU A 182 18.11 0.93 25.16
N ARG A 183 18.27 1.51 26.36
CA ARG A 183 17.15 2.06 27.15
C ARG A 183 16.55 3.31 26.50
N LEU A 184 17.40 4.18 25.95
CA LEU A 184 16.96 5.34 25.16
C LEU A 184 16.21 4.91 23.89
N GLU A 185 16.76 3.94 23.14
CA GLU A 185 16.18 3.44 21.90
C GLU A 185 14.83 2.72 22.11
N SER A 186 14.69 1.97 23.21
CA SER A 186 13.43 1.30 23.56
C SER A 186 12.34 2.24 24.10
N GLY A 187 12.64 3.54 24.27
CA GLY A 187 11.69 4.53 24.79
C GLY A 187 11.29 4.29 26.25
N THR A 188 12.01 3.44 26.99
CA THR A 188 11.71 3.11 28.40
C THR A 188 12.19 4.18 29.38
N MET A 189 12.98 5.16 28.91
CA MET A 189 13.46 6.30 29.70
C MET A 189 12.44 7.44 29.69
N GLN A 190 11.75 7.69 30.81
CA GLN A 190 10.87 8.86 30.98
C GLN A 190 11.65 10.02 31.59
N ALA A 191 11.71 11.16 30.87
CA ALA A 191 12.28 12.38 31.39
C ALA A 191 11.31 13.02 32.41
N SER A 192 11.78 13.22 33.66
CA SER A 192 11.05 13.96 34.67
C SER A 192 11.45 15.44 34.61
N LEU A 193 10.52 16.30 34.16
CA LEU A 193 10.72 17.74 34.14
C LEU A 193 10.48 18.31 35.54
N ALA A 194 11.54 18.79 36.19
CA ALA A 194 11.48 19.46 37.48
C ALA A 194 12.40 20.69 37.51
N ALA A 195 12.10 21.66 38.38
CA ALA A 195 13.01 22.77 38.63
C ALA A 195 14.26 22.26 39.37
N VAL A 196 15.45 22.56 38.84
CA VAL A 196 16.73 22.12 39.41
C VAL A 196 17.59 23.35 39.69
N GLU A 197 18.21 23.39 40.88
CA GLU A 197 19.16 24.46 41.21
C GLU A 197 20.46 24.30 40.41
N LEU A 198 20.82 25.31 39.62
CA LEU A 198 22.02 25.26 38.76
C LEU A 198 23.33 25.25 39.55
N ALA A 199 23.39 25.91 40.70
CA ALA A 199 24.61 26.04 41.50
C ALA A 199 25.19 24.67 41.93
N PRO A 200 24.43 23.74 42.54
CA PRO A 200 24.94 22.40 42.86
C PRO A 200 25.26 21.58 41.62
N LEU A 201 24.49 21.71 40.53
CA LEU A 201 24.68 20.93 39.30
C LEU A 201 26.01 21.30 38.61
N ILE A 202 26.32 22.59 38.52
CA ILE A 202 27.61 23.09 38.00
C ILE A 202 28.77 22.65 38.91
N LYS A 203 28.56 22.65 40.23
CA LYS A 203 29.60 22.24 41.19
C LYS A 203 29.96 20.76 41.05
N THR A 204 28.99 19.89 40.77
CA THR A 204 29.23 18.46 40.49
C THR A 204 30.00 18.26 39.19
N LEU A 205 29.64 18.98 38.12
CA LEU A 205 30.34 18.90 36.83
C LEU A 205 31.81 19.33 36.92
N VAL A 206 32.11 20.37 37.70
CA VAL A 206 33.49 20.85 37.93
C VAL A 206 34.33 19.87 38.76
N ALA A 207 33.70 18.96 39.52
CA ALA A 207 34.41 17.94 40.30
C ALA A 207 34.72 16.66 39.52
N GLU A 208 34.06 16.43 38.38
CA GLU A 208 34.28 15.27 37.50
C GLU A 208 35.33 15.52 36.39
N HIS A 209 35.88 16.73 36.29
CA HIS A 209 36.96 17.13 35.36
C HIS A 209 38.18 17.63 36.12
#